data_AF-A0A3M7Q186-F1
#
_entry.id   AF-A0A3M7Q186-F1
#
_cell.length_a   1.000
_cell.length_b   1.000
_cell.length_c   1.000
_cell.angle_alpha   90.00
_cell.angle_beta   90.00
_cell.angle_gamma   90.00
#
_symmetry.space_group_name_H-M   'P 1'
#
loop_
_entity.id
_entity.type
_entity.pdbx_description
1 polymer ?
#
loop_
_entity_poly.entity_id
_entity_poly.type
_entity_poly.pdbx_seq_one_letter_code
_entity_poly.pdbx_strand_id
1 'polypeptide(L)'
;MVDELKERCYSRFNIIKYLSNRKWGLKPKKIDNLYKSFIGSILDYSFPCLNSFSETNIKEIQVIQNSAVRHILKLKKDTPSNIVHQEAFNKLNLLTVSNRLFELNERIVRAGLSHYVPLVVTLVEEYREGFESRYIEYPTPNNFFLFP
;
A
#
# COMPACT_ATOMS: atom_id res chain seq x y z
N MET A 1 -1.85 -16.77 -6.50
CA MET A 1 -1.59 -15.33 -6.74
C MET A 1 -1.24 -14.58 -5.46
N VAL A 2 -2.11 -14.56 -4.45
CA VAL A 2 -1.82 -13.93 -3.14
C VAL A 2 -0.54 -14.49 -2.51
N ASP A 3 -0.42 -15.81 -2.41
CA ASP A 3 0.74 -16.45 -1.77
C ASP A 3 2.02 -16.24 -2.57
N GLU A 4 1.93 -16.26 -3.90
CA GLU A 4 3.06 -15.93 -4.77
C GLU A 4 3.56 -14.50 -4.52
N LEU A 5 2.65 -13.53 -4.36
CA LEU A 5 3.03 -12.16 -4.07
C LEU A 5 3.70 -12.04 -2.69
N LYS A 6 3.16 -12.73 -1.69
CA LYS A 6 3.73 -12.80 -0.33
C LYS A 6 5.14 -13.38 -0.37
N GLU A 7 5.31 -14.53 -1.01
CA GLU A 7 6.61 -15.19 -1.21
C GLU A 7 7.59 -14.28 -1.92
N ARG A 8 7.11 -13.56 -2.94
CA ARG A 8 7.95 -12.61 -3.64
C ARG A 8 8.45 -11.52 -2.70
N CYS A 9 7.56 -10.86 -1.97
CA CYS A 9 7.91 -9.83 -0.98
C CYS A 9 8.85 -10.37 0.10
N TYR A 10 8.59 -11.56 0.63
CA TYR A 10 9.38 -12.19 1.69
C TYR A 10 10.80 -12.53 1.22
N SER A 11 10.94 -13.09 0.02
CA SER A 11 12.24 -13.37 -0.61
C SER A 11 13.10 -12.10 -0.71
N ARG A 12 12.53 -10.98 -1.15
CA ARG A 12 13.27 -9.69 -1.27
C ARG A 12 13.56 -9.10 0.11
N PHE A 13 12.63 -9.24 1.06
CA PHE A 13 12.87 -8.84 2.44
C PHE A 13 14.06 -9.59 3.06
N ASN A 14 14.21 -10.89 2.82
CA ASN A 14 15.34 -11.66 3.34
C ASN A 14 16.69 -11.13 2.82
N ILE A 15 16.74 -10.67 1.57
CA ILE A 15 17.92 -10.00 1.01
C ILE A 15 18.21 -8.68 1.76
N ILE A 16 17.19 -7.84 1.96
CA ILE A 16 17.31 -6.58 2.71
C ILE A 16 17.79 -6.86 4.15
N LYS A 17 17.21 -7.84 4.82
CA LYS A 17 17.58 -8.27 6.18
C LYS A 17 19.04 -8.72 6.24
N TYR A 18 19.48 -9.52 5.28
CA TYR A 18 20.87 -9.98 5.21
C TYR A 18 21.83 -8.80 5.03
N LEU A 19 21.55 -7.89 4.08
CA LEU A 19 22.38 -6.72 3.80
C LEU A 19 22.41 -5.73 4.97
N SER A 20 21.27 -5.53 5.64
CA SER A 20 21.13 -4.61 6.78
C SER A 20 21.96 -5.03 8.00
N ASN A 21 22.24 -6.32 8.16
CA ASN A 21 22.99 -6.86 9.29
C ASN A 21 24.51 -6.91 9.07
N ARG A 22 25.02 -6.46 7.90
CA ARG A 22 26.46 -6.48 7.61
C ARG A 22 27.18 -5.28 8.23
N LYS A 23 28.40 -5.53 8.74
CA LYS A 23 29.27 -4.50 9.36
C LYS A 23 29.74 -3.41 8.39
N TRP A 24 29.66 -3.62 7.06
CA TRP A 24 30.16 -2.67 6.05
C TRP A 24 29.26 -1.44 5.80
N GLY A 25 28.45 -1.04 6.77
CA GLY A 25 27.95 0.34 6.86
C GLY A 25 27.08 0.81 5.69
N LEU A 26 26.10 0.00 5.27
CA LEU A 26 25.03 0.53 4.40
C LEU A 26 24.29 1.63 5.16
N LYS A 27 24.45 2.87 4.69
CA LYS A 27 23.71 4.02 5.23
C LYS A 27 22.20 3.74 5.10
N PRO A 28 21.36 4.10 6.11
CA PRO A 28 19.92 3.84 6.08
C PRO A 28 19.24 4.26 4.77
N LYS A 29 19.66 5.40 4.19
CA LYS A 29 19.17 5.91 2.89
C LYS A 29 19.38 4.96 1.71
N LYS A 30 20.48 4.18 1.69
CA LYS A 30 20.72 3.18 0.63
C LYS A 30 19.81 1.97 0.80
N ILE A 31 19.56 1.56 2.05
CA ILE A 31 18.67 0.42 2.35
C ILE A 31 17.21 0.81 2.08
N ASP A 32 16.82 2.06 2.35
CA ASP A 32 15.52 2.62 1.95
C ASP A 32 15.29 2.54 0.44
N ASN A 33 16.26 3.02 -0.36
CA ASN A 33 16.20 2.91 -1.80
C ASN A 33 16.10 1.44 -2.27
N LEU A 34 16.82 0.54 -1.60
CA LEU A 34 16.74 -0.89 -1.90
C LEU A 34 15.34 -1.45 -1.60
N TYR A 35 14.74 -1.08 -0.48
CA TYR A 35 13.35 -1.45 -0.16
C TYR A 35 12.38 -0.96 -1.22
N LYS A 36 12.46 0.32 -1.61
CA LYS A 36 11.61 0.93 -2.64
C LYS A 36 11.78 0.21 -3.98
N SER A 37 13.00 -0.09 -4.37
CA SER A 37 13.32 -0.78 -5.62
C SER A 37 12.89 -2.25 -5.63
N PHE A 38 12.97 -2.95 -4.49
CA PHE A 38 12.74 -4.39 -4.44
C PHE A 38 11.30 -4.75 -4.06
N ILE A 39 10.82 -4.23 -2.93
CA ILE A 39 9.48 -4.54 -2.42
C ILE A 39 8.47 -3.51 -2.93
N GLY A 40 8.84 -2.24 -2.94
CA GLY A 40 7.96 -1.17 -3.44
C GLY A 40 7.51 -1.41 -4.88
N SER A 41 8.44 -1.77 -5.77
CA SER A 41 8.14 -2.09 -7.17
C SER A 41 7.20 -3.29 -7.33
N ILE A 42 7.33 -4.32 -6.49
CA ILE A 42 6.43 -5.48 -6.49
C ILE A 42 5.02 -5.04 -6.13
N LEU A 43 4.87 -4.19 -5.10
CA LEU A 43 3.57 -3.69 -4.68
C LEU A 43 2.94 -2.78 -5.74
N ASP A 44 3.72 -1.87 -6.32
CA ASP A 44 3.22 -0.95 -7.36
C ASP A 44 2.73 -1.70 -8.60
N TYR A 45 3.51 -2.66 -9.08
CA TYR A 45 3.12 -3.45 -10.25
C TYR A 45 1.92 -4.35 -9.97
N SER A 46 1.83 -4.90 -8.76
CA SER A 46 0.76 -5.81 -8.36
C SER A 46 -0.49 -5.07 -7.88
N PHE A 47 -0.50 -3.74 -7.97
CA PHE A 47 -1.59 -2.86 -7.51
C PHE A 47 -2.99 -3.33 -7.95
N PRO A 48 -3.24 -3.69 -9.24
CA PRO A 48 -4.56 -4.14 -9.66
C PRO A 48 -5.06 -5.38 -8.92
N CYS A 49 -4.14 -6.30 -8.58
CA CYS A 49 -4.47 -7.50 -7.84
C CYS A 49 -4.64 -7.22 -6.35
N LEU A 50 -3.78 -6.36 -5.79
CA LEU A 50 -3.81 -5.97 -4.38
C LEU A 50 -5.11 -5.28 -3.98
N ASN A 51 -5.70 -4.50 -4.88
CA ASN A 51 -6.97 -3.83 -4.63
C ASN A 51 -8.15 -4.82 -4.47
N SER A 52 -8.01 -6.05 -4.97
CA SER A 52 -9.01 -7.11 -4.83
C SER A 52 -8.75 -8.03 -3.63
N PHE A 53 -7.69 -7.80 -2.84
CA PHE A 53 -7.36 -8.67 -1.72
C PHE A 53 -8.20 -8.36 -0.49
N SER A 54 -8.47 -9.39 0.31
CA SER A 54 -9.07 -9.23 1.64
C SER A 54 -8.15 -8.43 2.57
N GLU A 55 -8.74 -7.75 3.56
CA GLU A 55 -7.98 -7.03 4.59
C GLU A 55 -6.94 -7.91 5.29
N THR A 56 -7.25 -9.19 5.52
CA THR A 56 -6.33 -10.15 6.15
C THR A 56 -5.06 -10.32 5.32
N ASN A 57 -5.19 -10.47 4.01
CA ASN A 57 -4.05 -10.61 3.11
C ASN A 57 -3.24 -9.32 3.01
N ILE A 58 -3.89 -8.15 3.01
CA ILE A 58 -3.21 -6.85 3.03
C ILE A 58 -2.43 -6.68 4.36
N LYS A 59 -3.01 -7.08 5.49
CA LYS A 59 -2.35 -7.05 6.80
C LYS A 59 -1.09 -7.92 6.82
N GLU A 60 -1.09 -9.08 6.19
CA GLU A 60 0.10 -9.92 6.09
C GLU A 60 1.23 -9.25 5.29
N ILE A 61 0.90 -8.61 4.16
CA ILE A 61 1.88 -7.83 3.39
C ILE A 61 2.41 -6.65 4.22
N GLN A 62 1.54 -6.00 5.00
CA GLN A 62 1.93 -4.96 5.94
C GLN A 62 2.89 -5.48 7.02
N VAL A 63 2.77 -6.72 7.47
CA VAL A 63 3.71 -7.35 8.41
C VAL A 63 5.11 -7.49 7.78
N ILE A 64 5.19 -7.87 6.50
CA ILE A 64 6.47 -7.93 5.77
C ILE A 64 7.10 -6.53 5.68
N GLN A 65 6.30 -5.51 5.32
CA GLN A 65 6.77 -4.13 5.30
C GLN A 65 7.25 -3.65 6.67
N ASN A 66 6.48 -3.89 7.73
CA ASN A 66 6.86 -3.52 9.09
C ASN A 66 8.17 -4.21 9.50
N SER A 67 8.33 -5.47 9.12
CA SER A 67 9.57 -6.23 9.35
C SER A 67 10.75 -5.60 8.61
N ALA A 68 10.57 -5.19 7.36
CA ALA A 68 11.60 -4.48 6.60
C ALA A 68 11.99 -3.15 7.28
N VAL A 69 11.01 -2.31 7.61
CA VAL A 69 11.24 -1.01 8.28
C VAL A 69 12.02 -1.19 9.58
N ARG A 70 11.68 -2.18 10.41
CA ARG A 70 12.42 -2.46 11.64
C ARG A 70 13.89 -2.74 11.40
N HIS A 71 14.21 -3.50 10.34
CA HIS A 71 15.60 -3.78 10.01
C HIS A 71 16.33 -2.52 9.49
N ILE A 72 15.69 -1.75 8.61
CA ILE A 72 16.24 -0.52 8.03
C ILE A 72 16.56 0.51 9.12
N LEU A 73 15.61 0.73 10.03
CA LEU A 73 15.72 1.71 11.11
C LEU A 73 16.36 1.15 12.39
N LYS A 74 16.75 -0.13 12.40
CA LYS A 74 17.30 -0.84 13.57
C LYS A 74 16.41 -0.76 14.81
N LEU A 75 15.09 -0.83 14.62
CA LEU A 75 14.10 -0.84 15.70
C LEU A 75 14.06 -2.21 16.38
N LYS A 76 13.62 -2.23 17.64
CA LYS A 76 13.40 -3.48 18.37
C LYS A 76 12.27 -4.29 17.72
N LYS A 77 12.32 -5.62 17.86
CA LYS A 77 11.28 -6.51 17.34
C LYS A 77 9.92 -6.26 18.01
N ASP A 78 9.93 -5.88 19.29
CA ASP A 78 8.71 -5.66 20.08
C ASP A 78 8.12 -4.26 19.92
N THR A 79 8.72 -3.39 19.10
CA THR A 79 8.15 -2.06 18.84
C THR A 79 6.73 -2.21 18.27
N PRO A 80 5.71 -1.51 18.77
CA PRO A 80 4.35 -1.66 18.25
C PRO A 80 4.21 -1.09 16.82
N SER A 81 3.28 -1.64 16.03
CA SER A 81 3.14 -1.32 14.60
C SER A 81 2.86 0.16 14.32
N ASN A 82 2.09 0.83 15.18
CA ASN A 82 1.80 2.27 15.06
C ASN A 82 3.08 3.12 15.10
N ILE A 83 4.01 2.81 16.01
CA ILE A 83 5.30 3.52 16.10
C ILE A 83 6.14 3.23 14.86
N VAL A 84 6.14 1.98 14.38
CA VAL A 84 6.84 1.62 13.13
C VAL A 84 6.30 2.41 11.94
N HIS A 85 4.98 2.60 11.85
CA HIS A 85 4.35 3.37 10.77
C HIS A 85 4.73 4.86 10.83
N GLN A 86 4.70 5.45 12.02
CA GLN A 86 5.12 6.84 12.21
C GLN A 86 6.60 7.05 11.85
N GLU A 87 7.47 6.16 12.32
CA GLU A 87 8.90 6.20 12.02
C GLU A 87 9.19 5.97 10.53
N ALA A 88 8.45 5.05 9.88
CA ALA A 88 8.54 4.82 8.45
C ALA A 88 8.18 6.07 7.65
N PHE A 89 7.11 6.76 8.03
CA PHE A 89 6.71 7.98 7.36
C PHE A 89 7.74 9.09 7.60
N ASN A 90 8.11 9.37 8.85
CA ASN A 90 8.96 10.50 9.20
C ASN A 90 10.39 10.38 8.69
N LYS A 91 10.97 9.17 8.67
CA LYS A 91 12.38 8.96 8.30
C LYS A 91 12.57 8.47 6.87
N LEU A 92 11.59 7.74 6.31
CA LEU A 92 11.71 7.07 5.00
C LEU A 92 10.70 7.60 3.97
N ASN A 93 9.75 8.45 4.37
CA ASN A 93 8.59 8.85 3.57
C ASN A 93 7.84 7.63 3.01
N LEU A 94 7.67 6.60 3.85
CA LEU A 94 7.03 5.35 3.46
C LEU A 94 5.64 5.24 4.10
N LEU A 95 4.62 5.18 3.24
CA LEU A 95 3.23 4.95 3.62
C LEU A 95 2.96 3.49 3.97
N THR A 96 1.89 3.23 4.72
CA THR A 96 1.34 1.88 4.88
C THR A 96 0.91 1.31 3.52
N VAL A 97 0.82 -0.01 3.42
CA VAL A 97 0.42 -0.69 2.18
C VAL A 97 -0.95 -0.18 1.73
N SER A 98 -1.92 -0.10 2.64
CA SER A 98 -3.26 0.40 2.33
C SER A 98 -3.25 1.85 1.85
N ASN A 99 -2.52 2.76 2.52
CA ASN A 99 -2.47 4.17 2.11
C ASN A 99 -1.77 4.33 0.77
N ARG A 100 -0.71 3.55 0.51
CA ARG A 100 -0.03 3.52 -0.79
C ARG A 100 -0.96 3.06 -1.90
N LEU A 101 -1.73 1.99 -1.67
CA LEU A 101 -2.73 1.50 -2.62
C LEU A 101 -3.80 2.56 -2.88
N PHE A 102 -4.32 3.19 -1.82
CA PHE A 102 -5.30 4.25 -1.95
C PHE A 102 -4.78 5.41 -2.82
N GLU A 103 -3.58 5.94 -2.53
CA GLU A 103 -2.98 7.01 -3.33
C GLU A 103 -2.71 6.61 -4.79
N LEU A 104 -2.27 5.35 -5.03
CA LEU A 104 -2.07 4.85 -6.38
C LEU A 104 -3.39 4.79 -7.16
N ASN A 105 -4.45 4.31 -6.52
CA ASN A 105 -5.77 4.23 -7.12
C ASN A 105 -6.26 5.64 -7.52
N GLU A 106 -6.18 6.58 -6.58
CA GLU A 106 -6.58 7.96 -6.82
C GLU A 106 -5.80 8.60 -7.97
N ARG A 107 -4.48 8.38 -8.03
CA ARG A 107 -3.63 8.88 -9.12
C ARG A 107 -4.02 8.29 -10.47
N ILE A 108 -4.26 6.98 -10.54
CA ILE A 108 -4.64 6.28 -11.77
C ILE A 108 -6.00 6.78 -12.26
N VAL A 109 -6.99 6.86 -11.38
CA VAL A 109 -8.33 7.36 -11.71
C VAL A 109 -8.25 8.81 -12.18
N ARG A 110 -7.56 9.69 -11.42
CA ARG A 110 -7.38 11.09 -11.80
C ARG A 110 -6.70 11.24 -13.16
N ALA A 111 -5.64 10.48 -13.42
CA ALA A 111 -4.94 10.52 -14.70
C ALA A 111 -5.83 10.00 -15.83
N GLY A 112 -6.56 8.90 -15.61
CA GLY A 112 -7.51 8.35 -16.56
C GLY A 112 -8.60 9.34 -16.95
N LEU A 113 -9.16 10.06 -15.97
CA LEU A 113 -10.14 11.12 -16.20
C LEU A 113 -9.53 12.32 -16.93
N SER A 114 -8.32 12.74 -16.54
CA SER A 114 -7.62 13.88 -17.16
C SER A 114 -7.30 13.63 -18.63
N HIS A 115 -7.06 12.37 -19.01
CA HIS A 115 -6.79 11.94 -20.38
C HIS A 115 -8.03 11.41 -21.11
N TYR A 116 -9.23 11.51 -20.52
CA TYR A 116 -10.48 10.99 -21.07
C TYR A 116 -10.38 9.54 -21.55
N VAL A 117 -9.70 8.68 -20.77
CA VAL A 117 -9.61 7.26 -21.07
C VAL A 117 -11.03 6.68 -21.01
N PRO A 118 -11.61 6.20 -22.13
CA PRO A 118 -13.03 5.89 -22.21
C PRO A 118 -13.49 4.91 -21.12
N LEU A 119 -12.71 3.85 -20.89
CA LEU A 119 -13.01 2.85 -19.86
C LEU A 119 -13.08 3.44 -18.44
N VAL A 120 -12.19 4.38 -18.09
CA VAL A 120 -12.18 4.98 -16.75
C VAL A 120 -13.36 5.93 -16.58
N VAL A 121 -13.67 6.71 -17.61
CA VAL A 121 -14.83 7.63 -17.61
C VAL A 121 -16.12 6.83 -17.45
N THR A 122 -16.33 5.81 -18.29
CA THR A 122 -17.52 4.94 -18.22
C THR A 122 -17.66 4.26 -16.86
N LEU A 123 -16.58 3.69 -16.30
CA LEU A 123 -16.63 3.06 -14.98
C LEU A 123 -17.00 4.04 -13.86
N VAL A 124 -16.52 5.28 -13.93
CA VAL A 124 -16.84 6.32 -12.94
C VAL A 124 -18.30 6.78 -13.08
N GLU A 125 -18.80 6.92 -14.30
CA GLU A 125 -20.20 7.25 -14.58
C GLU A 125 -21.14 6.13 -14.10
N GLU A 126 -20.87 4.87 -14.47
CA GLU A 126 -21.64 3.71 -14.01
C GLU A 126 -21.66 3.58 -12.48
N TYR A 127 -20.51 3.81 -11.83
CA TYR A 127 -20.43 3.80 -10.37
C TYR A 127 -21.26 4.91 -9.74
N ARG A 128 -21.24 6.11 -10.32
CA ARG A 128 -22.02 7.26 -9.87
C ARG A 128 -23.52 6.99 -10.02
N GLU A 129 -23.96 6.49 -11.17
CA GLU A 129 -25.36 6.15 -11.43
C GLU A 129 -25.86 5.05 -10.48
N GLY A 130 -25.07 4.00 -10.28
CA GLY A 130 -25.41 2.93 -9.33
C GLY A 130 -25.37 3.38 -7.85
N PHE A 131 -24.67 4.46 -7.54
CA PHE A 131 -24.76 5.10 -6.24
C PHE A 131 -26.06 5.90 -6.12
N GLU A 132 -26.37 6.75 -7.10
CA GLU A 132 -27.61 7.55 -7.15
C GLU A 132 -28.87 6.65 -7.11
N SER A 133 -28.88 5.50 -7.78
CA SER A 133 -30.02 4.56 -7.78
C SER A 133 -30.28 3.94 -6.40
N ARG A 134 -29.23 3.62 -5.62
CA ARG A 134 -29.39 3.08 -4.25
C ARG A 134 -30.06 4.09 -3.30
N TYR A 135 -29.82 5.39 -3.49
CA TYR A 135 -30.51 6.44 -2.72
C TYR A 135 -31.97 6.60 -3.11
N ILE A 136 -32.30 6.34 -4.39
CA ILE A 136 -33.68 6.41 -4.88
C ILE A 136 -34.48 5.19 -4.40
N GLU A 137 -33.90 3.99 -4.42
CA GLU A 137 -34.57 2.74 -4.03
C GLU A 137 -34.66 2.55 -2.50
N TYR A 138 -33.67 3.04 -1.76
CA TYR A 138 -33.64 2.99 -0.30
C TYR A 138 -33.23 4.35 0.25
N PRO A 139 -34.18 5.29 0.44
CA PRO A 139 -33.89 6.54 1.14
C PRO A 139 -33.61 6.18 2.60
N THR A 140 -32.35 5.93 2.94
CA THR A 140 -31.92 5.75 4.33
C THR A 140 -32.21 7.05 5.10
N PRO A 141 -32.75 6.97 6.33
CA PRO A 141 -32.95 8.15 7.14
C PRO A 141 -31.60 8.81 7.40
N ASN A 142 -31.45 10.06 6.96
CA ASN A 142 -30.28 10.92 7.14
C ASN A 142 -29.55 10.67 8.48
N ASN A 143 -28.42 9.97 8.42
CA ASN A 143 -27.21 10.23 9.21
C ASN A 143 -26.18 9.13 8.92
N PHE A 144 -24.90 9.47 9.02
CA PHE A 144 -23.73 8.64 8.72
C PHE A 144 -23.45 8.51 7.23
N PHE A 145 -22.71 9.47 6.68
CA PHE A 145 -21.53 9.28 5.82
C PHE A 145 -21.18 10.63 5.16
N LEU A 146 -20.80 11.61 6.00
CA LEU A 146 -19.85 12.62 5.59
C LEU A 146 -18.47 12.02 5.85
N PHE A 147 -17.82 11.52 4.81
CA PHE A 147 -16.37 11.34 4.85
C PHE A 147 -15.71 12.69 4.49
N PRO A 148 -14.51 12.96 5.04
CA PRO A 148 -13.92 14.30 5.20
C PRO A 148 -13.48 14.96 3.90
#